data_AF-A0A0F5FH44-F1
#
_entry.id   AF-A0A0F5FH44-F1
#
_cell.length_a   1.000
_cell.length_b   1.000
_cell.length_c   1.000
_cell.angle_alpha   90.00
_cell.angle_beta   90.00
_cell.angle_gamma   90.00
#
_symmetry.space_group_name_H-M   'P 1'
#
loop_
_entity.id
_entity.type
_entity.pdbx_description
1 polymer ?
#
loop_
_entity_poly.entity_id
_entity_poly.type
_entity_poly.pdbx_seq_one_letter_code
_entity_poly.pdbx_strand_id
1 'polypeptide(L)'
;MGDRIEIENVGQPGKTYRVDARKFAAMKEAVLASVPDAAPGIAVSELIAAVKPKLPQDLFPGGEKAGWWVKAVQLDLEAKKVLARADRPPVRLYRV
;
A
#
# COMPACT_ATOMS: atom_id res chain seq x y z
N MET A 1 2.70 -23.55 5.98
CA MET A 1 2.34 -22.45 6.90
C MET A 1 2.86 -21.17 6.28
N GLY A 2 2.00 -20.31 5.74
CA GLY A 2 2.43 -19.00 5.23
C GLY A 2 2.62 -18.05 6.41
N ASP A 3 3.80 -17.43 6.50
CA ASP A 3 4.12 -16.49 7.57
C ASP A 3 3.18 -15.27 7.48
N ARG A 4 2.66 -14.83 8.64
CA ARG A 4 1.70 -13.71 8.71
C ARG A 4 2.22 -12.62 9.61
N ILE A 5 2.03 -11.39 9.18
CA ILE A 5 2.40 -10.20 9.95
C ILE A 5 1.15 -9.44 10.41
N GLU A 6 1.32 -8.64 11.45
CA GLU A 6 0.32 -7.70 11.92
C GLU A 6 0.51 -6.34 11.24
N ILE A 7 -0.58 -5.80 10.71
CA ILE A 7 -0.64 -4.48 10.09
C ILE A 7 -1.68 -3.63 10.80
N GLU A 8 -1.48 -2.32 10.76
CA GLU A 8 -2.34 -1.33 11.38
C GLU A 8 -3.27 -0.67 10.35
N ASN A 9 -4.25 0.06 10.84
CA ASN A 9 -5.14 0.85 10.01
C ASN A 9 -5.34 2.22 10.64
N VAL A 10 -4.88 3.28 9.95
CA VAL A 10 -5.02 4.65 10.44
C VAL A 10 -6.48 5.05 10.74
N GLY A 11 -7.46 4.45 10.06
CA GLY A 11 -8.89 4.69 10.30
C GLY A 11 -9.48 3.92 11.49
N GLN A 12 -8.73 2.98 12.08
CA GLN A 12 -9.09 2.22 13.28
C GLN A 12 -7.88 2.14 14.23
N PRO A 13 -7.46 3.24 14.87
CA PRO A 13 -6.29 3.26 15.74
C PRO A 13 -6.36 2.20 16.84
N GLY A 14 -5.23 1.53 17.11
CA GLY A 14 -5.12 0.46 18.11
C GLY A 14 -5.62 -0.91 17.66
N LYS A 15 -6.20 -1.04 16.46
CA LYS A 15 -6.61 -2.32 15.89
C LYS A 15 -5.60 -2.83 14.87
N THR A 16 -5.24 -4.11 14.98
CA THR A 16 -4.35 -4.79 14.04
C THR A 16 -5.08 -5.84 13.21
N TYR A 17 -4.49 -6.19 12.08
CA TYR A 17 -4.98 -7.21 11.15
C TYR A 17 -3.84 -8.14 10.74
N ARG A 18 -4.13 -9.41 10.48
CA ARG A 18 -3.13 -10.38 10.05
C ARG A 18 -3.21 -10.64 8.55
N VAL A 19 -2.09 -10.43 7.85
CA VAL A 19 -1.96 -10.63 6.39
C VAL A 19 -0.74 -11.46 6.07
N ASP A 20 -0.70 -12.03 4.86
CA ASP A 20 0.46 -12.77 4.36
C ASP A 20 1.71 -11.86 4.26
N ALA A 21 2.79 -12.29 4.90
CA ALA A 21 4.02 -11.51 5.04
C ALA A 21 4.69 -11.23 3.68
N ARG A 22 4.75 -12.23 2.80
CA ARG A 22 5.43 -12.13 1.50
C ARG A 22 4.67 -11.20 0.57
N LYS A 23 3.34 -11.34 0.51
CA LYS A 23 2.49 -10.46 -0.29
C LYS A 23 2.54 -9.02 0.22
N PHE A 24 2.49 -8.81 1.53
CA PHE A 24 2.57 -7.47 2.08
C PHE A 24 3.91 -6.80 1.78
N ALA A 25 5.04 -7.51 1.97
CA ALA A 25 6.37 -6.98 1.69
C ALA A 25 6.52 -6.59 0.22
N ALA A 26 6.16 -7.47 -0.72
CA ALA A 26 6.23 -7.20 -2.15
C ALA A 26 5.34 -6.01 -2.57
N MET A 27 4.12 -5.92 -2.03
CA MET A 27 3.25 -4.77 -2.30
C MET A 27 3.79 -3.48 -1.69
N LYS A 28 4.32 -3.53 -0.45
CA LYS A 28 4.91 -2.37 0.23
C LYS A 28 6.07 -1.80 -0.56
N GLU A 29 6.96 -2.67 -1.04
CA GLU A 29 8.08 -2.28 -1.90
C GLU A 29 7.59 -1.62 -3.20
N ALA A 30 6.65 -2.25 -3.90
CA ALA A 30 6.10 -1.70 -5.13
C ALA A 30 5.41 -0.34 -4.92
N VAL A 31 4.66 -0.18 -3.82
CA VAL A 31 4.02 1.09 -3.44
C VAL A 31 5.06 2.16 -3.16
N LEU A 32 6.04 1.88 -2.30
CA LEU A 32 7.10 2.83 -1.95
C LEU A 32 7.92 3.24 -3.17
N ALA A 33 8.15 2.33 -4.12
CA ALA A 33 8.84 2.63 -5.38
C ALA A 33 7.97 3.39 -6.42
N SER A 34 6.70 3.67 -6.11
CA SER A 34 5.75 4.30 -7.05
C SER A 34 5.16 5.60 -6.51
N VAL A 35 5.28 5.88 -5.21
CA VAL A 35 4.83 7.14 -4.62
C VAL A 35 5.90 8.23 -4.76
N PRO A 36 5.52 9.48 -5.04
CA PRO A 36 6.42 10.62 -4.98
C PRO A 36 6.85 10.95 -3.54
N ASP A 37 7.99 11.62 -3.38
CA ASP A 37 8.51 12.06 -2.08
C ASP A 37 7.92 13.40 -1.58
N ALA A 38 6.94 13.97 -2.30
CA ALA A 38 6.27 15.22 -1.93
C ALA A 38 4.85 15.34 -2.51
N ALA A 39 4.06 16.27 -1.97
CA ALA A 39 2.80 16.68 -2.57
C ALA A 39 3.02 17.25 -4.00
N PRO A 40 2.07 17.05 -4.94
CA PRO A 40 0.69 16.62 -4.75
C PRO A 40 0.48 15.09 -4.68
N GLY A 41 1.56 14.29 -4.71
CA GLY A 41 1.47 12.83 -4.68
C GLY A 41 0.86 12.20 -5.94
N ILE A 42 0.58 10.90 -5.85
CA ILE A 42 -0.02 10.08 -6.92
C ILE A 42 -1.45 9.67 -6.55
N ALA A 43 -2.39 9.68 -7.50
CA ALA A 43 -3.74 9.20 -7.21
C ALA A 43 -3.75 7.67 -6.96
N VAL A 44 -4.61 7.18 -6.07
CA VAL A 44 -4.65 5.75 -5.73
C VAL A 44 -4.93 4.86 -6.96
N SER A 45 -5.75 5.31 -7.91
CA SER A 45 -6.00 4.59 -9.16
C SER A 45 -4.75 4.45 -10.02
N GLU A 46 -3.96 5.52 -10.15
CA GLU A 46 -2.69 5.53 -10.87
C GLU A 46 -1.64 4.68 -10.16
N LEU A 47 -1.60 4.74 -8.81
CA LEU A 47 -0.73 3.91 -8.00
C LEU A 47 -1.01 2.42 -8.23
N ILE A 48 -2.28 2.00 -8.23
CA ILE A 48 -2.65 0.60 -8.52
C ILE A 48 -2.15 0.17 -9.91
N ALA A 49 -2.26 1.04 -10.92
CA ALA A 49 -1.72 0.74 -12.25
C ALA A 49 -0.19 0.65 -12.25
N ALA A 50 0.49 1.53 -11.51
CA ALA A 50 1.95 1.58 -11.42
C ALA A 50 2.56 0.40 -10.66
N VAL A 51 1.88 -0.14 -9.64
CA VAL A 51 2.39 -1.28 -8.87
C VAL A 51 2.20 -2.60 -9.60
N LYS A 52 1.09 -2.80 -10.33
CA LYS A 52 0.77 -4.07 -11.01
C LYS A 52 1.93 -4.68 -11.82
N PRO A 53 2.63 -3.95 -12.71
CA PRO A 53 3.74 -4.51 -13.48
C PRO A 53 4.99 -4.83 -12.64
N LYS A 54 5.08 -4.33 -11.40
CA LYS A 54 6.21 -4.56 -10.48
C LYS A 54 6.01 -5.78 -9.57
N LEU A 55 4.82 -6.39 -9.58
CA LEU A 55 4.49 -7.46 -8.63
C LEU A 55 4.99 -8.83 -9.12
N PRO A 56 5.59 -9.64 -8.23
CA PRO A 56 5.96 -11.02 -8.54
C PRO A 56 4.74 -11.87 -8.91
N GLN A 57 4.80 -12.59 -10.04
CA GLN A 57 3.68 -13.39 -10.53
C GLN A 57 3.37 -14.62 -9.66
N ASP A 58 4.33 -15.12 -8.89
CA ASP A 58 4.12 -16.21 -7.93
C ASP A 58 3.26 -15.76 -6.73
N LEU A 59 3.33 -14.46 -6.39
CA LEU A 59 2.55 -13.87 -5.28
C LEU A 59 1.25 -13.21 -5.77
N PHE A 60 1.29 -12.58 -6.94
CA PHE A 60 0.22 -11.78 -7.52
C PHE A 60 0.01 -12.15 -9.00
N PRO A 61 -0.48 -13.35 -9.30
CA PRO A 61 -0.75 -13.76 -10.68
C PRO A 61 -1.72 -12.77 -11.34
N GLY A 62 -1.29 -12.13 -12.43
CA GLY A 62 -2.07 -11.10 -13.11
C GLY A 62 -2.41 -9.86 -12.26
N GLY A 63 -1.72 -9.64 -11.14
CA GLY A 63 -2.04 -8.56 -10.19
C GLY A 63 -3.31 -8.80 -9.38
N GLU A 64 -3.65 -10.06 -9.08
CA GLU A 64 -4.84 -10.41 -8.30
C GLU A 64 -4.94 -9.59 -7.01
N LYS A 65 -6.11 -8.94 -6.80
CA LYS A 65 -6.41 -8.13 -5.62
C LYS A 65 -5.41 -6.99 -5.35
N ALA A 66 -4.66 -6.53 -6.36
CA ALA A 66 -3.71 -5.42 -6.20
C ALA A 66 -4.34 -4.20 -5.52
N GLY A 67 -5.58 -3.83 -5.87
CA GLY A 67 -6.27 -2.71 -5.22
C GLY A 67 -6.49 -2.90 -3.71
N TRP A 68 -6.84 -4.10 -3.27
CA TRP A 68 -7.01 -4.40 -1.84
C TRP A 68 -5.67 -4.34 -1.09
N TRP A 69 -4.62 -4.90 -1.70
CA TRP A 69 -3.28 -4.90 -1.12
C TRP A 69 -2.66 -3.50 -1.08
N VAL A 70 -2.85 -2.68 -2.12
CA VAL A 70 -2.48 -1.25 -2.10
C VAL A 70 -3.20 -0.56 -0.96
N LYS A 71 -4.50 -0.82 -0.76
CA LYS A 71 -5.26 -0.22 0.34
C LYS A 71 -4.73 -0.66 1.71
N ALA A 72 -4.42 -1.94 1.89
CA ALA A 72 -3.85 -2.46 3.14
C ALA A 72 -2.50 -1.81 3.47
N VAL A 73 -1.59 -1.76 2.49
CA VAL A 73 -0.29 -1.08 2.62
C VAL A 73 -0.48 0.41 2.88
N GLN A 74 -1.36 1.08 2.15
CA GLN A 74 -1.65 2.50 2.35
C GLN A 74 -2.03 2.76 3.81
N LEU A 75 -3.04 2.06 4.34
CA LEU A 75 -3.57 2.33 5.68
C LEU A 75 -2.54 2.03 6.79
N ASP A 76 -1.71 1.02 6.59
CA ASP A 76 -0.62 0.66 7.51
C ASP A 76 0.50 1.72 7.49
N LEU A 77 0.92 2.16 6.30
CA LEU A 77 1.95 3.18 6.16
C LEU A 77 1.48 4.57 6.58
N GLU A 78 0.18 4.88 6.45
CA GLU A 78 -0.41 6.09 7.03
C GLU A 78 -0.39 6.02 8.56
N ALA A 79 -0.75 4.88 9.16
CA ALA A 79 -0.69 4.71 10.62
C ALA A 79 0.74 4.88 11.15
N LYS A 80 1.72 4.40 10.39
CA LYS A 80 3.16 4.48 10.69
C LYS A 80 3.81 5.80 10.29
N LYS A 81 3.05 6.76 9.76
CA LYS A 81 3.56 8.06 9.29
C LYS A 81 4.70 7.93 8.29
N VAL A 82 4.56 7.00 7.34
CA VAL A 82 5.46 6.81 6.19
C VAL A 82 4.82 7.35 4.91
N LEU A 83 3.48 7.33 4.83
CA LEU A 83 2.71 7.97 3.76
C LEU A 83 1.73 8.99 4.35
N ALA A 84 1.44 10.04 3.58
CA ALA A 84 0.37 10.99 3.86
C ALA A 84 -0.53 11.20 2.65
N ARG A 85 -1.72 11.76 2.90
CA ARG A 85 -2.66 12.20 1.86
C ARG A 85 -2.42 13.67 1.52
N ALA A 86 -2.58 14.01 0.24
CA ALA A 86 -2.75 15.40 -0.15
C ALA A 86 -4.06 15.97 0.42
N ASP A 87 -4.11 17.28 0.66
CA ASP A 87 -5.21 17.96 1.37
C ASP A 87 -6.56 17.88 0.64
N ARG A 88 -6.54 17.75 -0.69
CA ARG A 88 -7.75 17.78 -1.53
C ARG A 88 -8.05 16.44 -2.18
N PRO A 89 -9.33 16.06 -2.32
CA PRO A 89 -9.74 14.90 -3.09
C PRO A 89 -9.43 15.07 -4.58
N PRO A 90 -9.29 13.98 -5.34
CA PRO A 90 -9.31 12.58 -4.90
C PRO A 90 -8.10 12.23 -4.03
N VAL A 91 -8.14 11.12 -3.29
CA VAL A 91 -7.01 10.70 -2.44
C VAL A 91 -5.75 10.52 -3.29
N ARG A 92 -4.73 11.31 -2.95
CA ARG A 92 -3.37 11.20 -3.49
C ARG A 92 -2.38 10.94 -2.39
N LEU A 93 -1.39 10.10 -2.64
CA LEU A 93 -0.40 9.65 -1.65
C LEU A 93 0.99 10.16 -2.00
N TYR A 94 1.73 10.57 -0.99
CA TYR A 94 3.15 10.90 -1.06
C TYR A 94 3.88 10.41 0.19
N ARG A 95 5.20 10.25 0.11
CA ARG A 95 6.07 9.86 1.23
C ARG A 95 6.33 11.06 2.14
N VAL A 96 6.42 10.81 3.45
CA VAL A 96 6.77 11.81 4.49
C VAL A 96 8.10 11.50 5.16
#